data_AF-A0A357M370-F1
#
_entry.id   AF-A0A357M370-F1
#
_cell.length_a   1.000
_cell.length_b   1.000
_cell.length_c   1.000
_cell.angle_alpha   90.00
_cell.angle_beta   90.00
_cell.angle_gamma   90.00
#
_symmetry.space_group_name_H-M   'P 1'
#
loop_
_entity.id
_entity.type
_entity.pdbx_description
1 polymer ?
#
loop_
_entity_poly.entity_id
_entity_poly.type
_entity_poly.pdbx_seq_one_letter_code
_entity_poly.pdbx_strand_id
1 'polypeptide(L)'
;MIQVDYEENPDVWFQKIELSADTEYLSRVIIKLKKTVSEAMGSDVPELHMTEWNATGSHRDLVNDTCFKAAYIVKNVLENMDGLHSFGYWT
;
A
#
# COMPACT_ATOMS: atom_id res chain seq x y z
N MET A 1 30.34 7.71 -5.13
CA MET A 1 30.00 8.01 -3.72
C MET A 1 29.94 9.51 -3.58
N ILE A 2 28.76 10.07 -3.39
CA ILE A 2 28.60 11.49 -3.03
C ILE A 2 28.51 11.48 -1.50
N GLN A 3 29.52 12.04 -0.82
CA GLN A 3 29.39 12.41 0.58
C GLN A 3 28.57 13.70 0.61
N VAL A 4 27.37 13.63 1.16
CA VAL A 4 26.57 14.82 1.48
C VAL A 4 26.99 15.23 2.90
N ASP A 5 27.39 16.48 3.09
CA ASP A 5 27.70 17.02 4.41
C ASP A 5 26.41 17.26 5.20
N TYR A 6 26.28 16.55 6.31
CA TYR A 6 25.03 16.41 7.09
C TYR A 6 24.78 17.56 8.08
N GLU A 7 25.70 18.52 8.18
CA GLU A 7 25.61 19.64 9.14
C GLU A 7 24.77 20.82 8.63
N GLU A 8 24.58 20.98 7.31
CA GLU A 8 23.93 22.18 6.75
C GLU A 8 22.40 22.12 6.65
N ASN A 9 21.77 20.98 6.94
CA ASN A 9 20.32 20.85 6.81
C ASN A 9 19.71 19.91 7.87
N PRO A 10 19.15 20.41 8.98
CA PRO A 10 18.56 19.53 10.01
C PRO A 10 17.31 18.77 9.55
N ASP A 11 16.73 19.11 8.39
CA ASP A 11 15.57 18.39 7.86
C ASP A 11 15.97 17.08 7.12
N VAL A 12 17.25 16.83 6.80
CA VAL A 12 17.66 15.52 6.24
C VAL A 12 17.54 14.37 7.25
N TRP A 13 17.42 14.65 8.55
CA TRP A 13 17.24 13.63 9.58
C TRP A 13 15.82 13.07 9.65
N PHE A 14 14.82 13.79 9.12
CA PHE A 14 13.43 13.36 9.18
C PHE A 14 12.95 12.90 7.81
N GLN A 15 12.80 11.59 7.66
CA GLN A 15 12.12 11.05 6.50
C GLN A 15 10.67 11.54 6.50
N LYS A 16 10.30 12.27 5.45
CA LYS A 16 8.91 12.63 5.21
C LYS A 16 8.11 11.35 5.00
N ILE A 17 7.12 11.13 5.88
CA ILE A 17 6.18 10.01 5.74
C ILE A 17 5.24 10.35 4.58
N GLU A 18 5.24 9.51 3.55
CA GLU A 18 4.35 9.66 2.39
C GLU A 18 3.23 8.64 2.47
N LEU A 19 2.12 9.06 3.08
CA LEU A 19 0.88 8.30 3.12
C LEU A 19 -0.15 8.97 2.22
N SER A 20 -0.96 8.14 1.55
CA SER A 20 -2.14 8.65 0.87
C SER A 20 -3.10 9.30 1.86
N ALA A 21 -3.56 10.52 1.55
CA ALA A 21 -4.65 11.17 2.29
C ALA A 21 -6.01 10.49 2.05
N ASP A 22 -6.08 9.62 1.04
CA ASP A 22 -7.25 8.84 0.71
C ASP A 22 -7.32 7.57 1.57
N THR A 23 -8.23 7.55 2.54
CA THR A 23 -8.43 6.41 3.46
C THR A 23 -9.03 5.17 2.78
N GLU A 24 -9.64 5.33 1.60
CA GLU A 24 -10.34 4.30 0.83
C GLU A 24 -9.59 3.94 -0.47
N TYR A 25 -8.30 4.31 -0.53
CA TYR A 25 -7.49 4.15 -1.74
C TYR A 25 -7.44 2.68 -2.20
N LEU A 26 -7.17 1.74 -1.28
CA LEU A 26 -7.11 0.32 -1.62
C LEU A 26 -8.44 -0.20 -2.17
N SER A 27 -9.54 0.17 -1.54
CA SER A 27 -10.90 -0.21 -1.97
C SER A 27 -11.18 0.28 -3.39
N ARG A 28 -10.79 1.52 -3.72
CA ARG A 28 -10.92 2.06 -5.08
C ARG A 28 -10.06 1.31 -6.10
N VAL A 29 -8.83 0.95 -5.73
CA VAL A 29 -7.94 0.16 -6.59
C VAL A 29 -8.53 -1.22 -6.86
N ILE A 30 -9.06 -1.90 -5.85
CA ILE A 30 -9.70 -3.22 -5.98
C ILE A 30 -10.93 -3.14 -6.89
N ILE A 31 -11.80 -2.13 -6.69
CA ILE A 31 -12.97 -1.92 -7.55
C ILE A 31 -12.54 -1.70 -9.00
N LYS A 32 -11.52 -0.86 -9.23
CA LYS A 32 -10.99 -0.59 -10.56
C LYS A 32 -10.41 -1.85 -11.20
N LEU A 33 -9.62 -2.64 -10.45
CA LEU A 33 -9.04 -3.90 -10.89
C LEU A 33 -10.14 -4.87 -11.35
N LYS A 34 -11.15 -5.12 -10.51
CA LYS A 34 -12.26 -6.02 -10.82
C LYS A 34 -13.01 -5.59 -12.07
N LYS A 35 -13.25 -4.28 -12.22
CA LYS A 35 -13.87 -3.71 -13.41
C LYS A 35 -13.04 -3.98 -14.66
N THR A 36 -11.75 -3.67 -14.63
CA THR A 36 -10.85 -3.87 -15.78
C THR A 36 -10.74 -5.35 -16.18
N VAL A 37 -10.65 -6.27 -15.21
CA VAL A 37 -10.59 -7.71 -15.52
C VAL A 37 -11.91 -8.20 -16.10
N SER A 38 -13.05 -7.78 -15.54
CA SER A 38 -14.37 -8.17 -16.06
C SER A 38 -14.63 -7.61 -17.46
N GLU A 39 -14.19 -6.38 -17.74
CA GLU A 39 -14.26 -5.80 -19.10
C GLU A 39 -13.39 -6.56 -20.11
N ALA A 40 -12.23 -7.08 -19.67
CA ALA A 40 -11.32 -7.81 -20.54
C ALA A 40 -11.74 -9.27 -20.79
N MET A 41 -12.33 -9.94 -19.79
CA MET A 41 -12.54 -11.40 -19.80
C MET A 41 -14.02 -11.82 -19.75
N GLY A 42 -14.94 -10.87 -19.64
CA GLY A 42 -16.38 -11.14 -19.59
C GLY A 42 -16.77 -11.92 -18.33
N SER A 43 -17.42 -13.07 -18.53
CA SER A 43 -17.92 -13.92 -17.45
C SER A 43 -16.88 -14.87 -16.84
N ASP A 44 -15.72 -15.04 -17.49
CA ASP A 44 -14.68 -15.99 -17.07
C ASP A 44 -13.58 -15.27 -16.26
N VAL A 45 -13.98 -14.66 -15.14
CA VAL A 45 -13.06 -13.93 -14.27
C VAL A 45 -12.37 -14.91 -13.31
N PRO A 46 -11.03 -15.05 -13.36
CA PRO A 46 -10.29 -15.92 -12.47
C PRO A 46 -10.22 -15.34 -11.07
N GLU A 47 -9.65 -16.12 -10.15
CA GLU A 47 -9.30 -15.63 -8.83
C GLU A 47 -8.33 -14.45 -8.93
N LEU A 48 -8.65 -13.38 -8.20
CA LEU A 48 -7.81 -12.20 -8.09
C LEU A 48 -7.07 -12.20 -6.76
N HIS A 49 -5.75 -12.22 -6.86
CA HIS A 49 -4.83 -12.22 -5.73
C HIS A 49 -4.00 -10.93 -5.76
N MET A 50 -4.02 -10.16 -4.68
CA MET A 50 -3.08 -9.06 -4.52
C MET A 50 -1.81 -9.63 -3.91
N THR A 51 -0.80 -9.88 -4.73
CA THR A 51 0.45 -10.53 -4.31
C THR A 51 1.32 -9.64 -3.43
N GLU A 52 1.21 -8.33 -3.60
CA GLU A 52 2.04 -7.34 -2.90
C GLU A 52 1.20 -6.10 -2.59
N TRP A 53 1.22 -5.66 -1.33
CA TRP A 53 0.66 -4.38 -0.92
C TRP A 53 1.32 -3.88 0.36
N ASN A 54 1.34 -2.56 0.51
CA ASN A 54 1.92 -1.86 1.65
C ASN A 54 1.35 -0.42 1.70
N ALA A 55 1.46 0.25 2.85
CA ALA A 55 1.13 1.68 2.97
C ALA A 55 2.12 2.60 2.24
N THR A 56 3.33 2.09 2.00
CA THR A 56 4.47 2.80 1.40
C THR A 56 5.29 1.82 0.57
N GLY A 57 5.84 2.28 -0.56
CA GLY A 57 6.73 1.46 -1.40
C GLY A 57 8.18 1.46 -0.91
N SER A 58 8.51 2.22 0.14
CA SER A 58 9.87 2.37 0.63
C SER A 58 10.17 1.40 1.77
N HIS A 59 11.25 0.63 1.62
CA HIS A 59 11.78 -0.24 2.68
C HIS A 59 12.38 0.53 3.87
N ARG A 60 12.62 1.84 3.73
CA ARG A 60 13.24 2.67 4.78
C ARG A 60 12.24 3.52 5.54
N ASP A 61 10.95 3.44 5.20
CA ASP A 61 9.92 4.23 5.84
C ASP A 61 9.63 3.78 7.27
N LEU A 62 9.93 4.66 8.22
CA LEU A 62 9.71 4.45 9.65
C LEU A 62 8.26 4.18 10.01
N VAL A 63 7.30 4.55 9.14
CA VAL A 63 5.88 4.26 9.38
C VAL A 63 5.61 2.75 9.52
N ASN A 64 6.45 1.91 8.90
CA ASN A 64 6.35 0.46 8.98
C ASN A 64 6.52 -0.08 10.40
N ASP A 65 7.24 0.65 11.28
CA ASP A 65 7.54 0.25 12.66
C ASP A 65 6.58 0.86 13.70
N THR A 66 5.48 1.48 13.25
CA THR A 66 4.54 2.19 14.13
C THR A 66 3.27 1.37 14.40
N CYS A 67 2.58 1.65 15.52
CA CYS A 67 1.25 1.08 15.78
C CYS A 67 0.20 1.50 14.74
N PHE A 68 0.40 2.66 14.08
CA PHE A 68 -0.43 3.07 12.95
C PHE A 68 -0.43 2.00 11.85
N LYS A 69 0.71 1.35 11.61
CA LYS A 69 0.82 0.31 10.59
C LYS A 69 -0.10 -0.89 10.85
N ALA A 70 -0.17 -1.32 12.11
CA ALA A 70 -1.03 -2.42 12.51
C ALA A 70 -2.51 -2.07 12.23
N ALA A 71 -2.95 -0.88 12.65
CA ALA A 71 -4.32 -0.41 12.39
C ALA A 71 -4.60 -0.25 10.89
N TYR A 72 -3.65 0.27 10.12
CA TYR A 72 -3.74 0.40 8.67
C TYR A 72 -3.95 -0.97 8.00
N ILE A 73 -3.16 -1.98 8.37
CA ILE A 73 -3.27 -3.33 7.80
C ILE A 73 -4.65 -3.92 8.12
N VAL A 74 -5.05 -3.89 9.39
CA VAL A 74 -6.33 -4.46 9.84
C VAL A 74 -7.51 -3.78 9.15
N LYS A 75 -7.55 -2.43 9.11
CA LYS A 75 -8.61 -1.68 8.41
C LYS A 75 -8.74 -2.16 6.95
N ASN A 76 -7.63 -2.11 6.22
CA ASN A 76 -7.62 -2.36 4.78
C ASN A 76 -8.01 -3.82 4.45
N VAL A 77 -7.56 -4.79 5.25
CA VAL A 77 -7.99 -6.19 5.08
C VAL A 77 -9.47 -6.35 5.43
N LEU A 78 -9.92 -5.80 6.57
CA LEU A 78 -11.30 -5.97 7.02
C LEU A 78 -12.33 -5.38 6.05
N GLU A 79 -12.05 -4.19 5.52
CA GLU A 79 -12.95 -3.50 4.58
C GLU A 79 -12.94 -4.13 3.17
N ASN A 80 -11.92 -4.93 2.83
CA ASN A 80 -11.75 -5.44 1.46
C ASN A 80 -11.70 -6.97 1.37
N MET A 81 -11.87 -7.73 2.45
CA MET A 81 -11.69 -9.18 2.45
C MET A 81 -12.59 -9.92 1.44
N ASP A 82 -13.79 -9.40 1.17
CA ASP A 82 -14.73 -9.97 0.19
C ASP A 82 -14.42 -9.51 -1.26
N GLY A 83 -13.48 -8.58 -1.42
CA GLY A 83 -13.11 -7.98 -2.70
C GLY A 83 -12.18 -8.87 -3.53
N LEU A 84 -11.28 -9.61 -2.87
CA LEU A 84 -10.19 -10.39 -3.47
C LEU A 84 -10.06 -11.76 -2.77
N HIS A 85 -9.34 -12.69 -3.39
CA HIS A 85 -9.14 -14.03 -2.83
C HIS A 85 -7.96 -14.10 -1.86
N SER A 86 -6.99 -13.18 -1.96
CA SER A 86 -5.87 -13.10 -1.01
C SER A 86 -5.19 -11.73 -0.99
N PHE A 87 -4.51 -11.46 0.13
CA PHE A 87 -3.76 -10.24 0.42
C PHE A 87 -2.32 -10.60 0.85
N GLY A 88 -1.37 -10.58 -0.08
CA GLY A 88 0.05 -10.78 0.17
C GLY A 88 0.73 -9.50 0.63
N TYR A 89 0.93 -9.35 1.94
CA TYR A 89 1.61 -8.18 2.50
C TYR A 89 3.10 -8.18 2.13
N TRP A 90 3.63 -7.06 1.64
CA TRP A 90 5.02 -6.95 1.18
C TRP A 90 5.99 -6.59 2.32
N THR A 91 7.04 -7.42 2.49
CA THR A 91 8.08 -7.35 3.54
C THR A 91 9.41 -6.83 3.02
#